data_AF-A0A382UKH4-F1
#
_entry.id   AF-A0A382UKH4-F1
#
_cell.length_a   1.000
_cell.length_b   1.000
_cell.length_c   1.000
_cell.angle_alpha   90.00
_cell.angle_beta   90.00
_cell.angle_gamma   90.00
#
_symmetry.space_group_name_H-M   'P 1'
#
loop_
_entity.id
_entity.type
_entity.pdbx_description
1 polymer ?
#
loop_
_entity_poly.entity_id
_entity_poly.type
_entity_poly.pdbx_seq_one_letter_code
_entity_poly.pdbx_strand_id
1 'polypeptide(L)'
;DSFKEGEILVARFTDPSWTPVFSRAAGLITEVGGHLSHAAILARELDVPAIVGVEGATSSIRTGDLVRMNQDGGIELVANYDGGDAAQPRLRASLRRQDEILEAMVVNISRNGATVSTDRNLVPGQDLKVVLDESETEIQAKVVSRRAPGRYSLRFDKPLGKKGLDDPLLS
;
A
#
# COMPACT_ATOMS: atom_id res chain seq x y z
N ASP A 1 1.48 8.47 -16.40
CA ASP A 1 2.77 9.16 -16.54
C ASP A 1 3.47 9.33 -15.19
N SER A 2 3.69 8.24 -14.42
CA SER A 2 4.12 8.37 -13.01
C SER A 2 5.21 7.41 -12.55
N PHE A 3 5.83 6.63 -13.45
CA PHE A 3 6.95 5.76 -13.07
C PHE A 3 8.18 6.63 -12.79
N LYS A 4 8.74 6.51 -11.59
CA LYS A 4 9.92 7.27 -11.14
C LYS A 4 11.19 6.45 -11.32
N GLU A 5 12.28 7.17 -11.44
CA GLU A 5 13.60 6.54 -11.53
C GLU A 5 13.91 5.81 -10.23
N GLY A 6 14.44 4.60 -10.34
CA GLY A 6 14.77 3.76 -9.20
C GLY A 6 13.60 2.94 -8.64
N GLU A 7 12.42 2.98 -9.26
CA GLU A 7 11.28 2.13 -8.87
C GLU A 7 11.44 0.70 -9.41
N ILE A 8 10.79 -0.26 -8.75
CA ILE A 8 10.69 -1.64 -9.24
C ILE A 8 9.42 -1.75 -10.10
N LEU A 9 9.59 -2.18 -11.34
CA LEU A 9 8.47 -2.41 -12.25
C LEU A 9 7.86 -3.78 -11.97
N VAL A 10 6.59 -3.81 -11.58
CA VAL A 10 5.82 -5.04 -11.37
C VAL A 10 4.70 -5.12 -12.41
N ALA A 11 4.68 -6.17 -13.22
CA ALA A 11 3.70 -6.35 -14.27
C ALA A 11 3.33 -7.82 -14.49
N ARG A 12 2.17 -8.09 -15.11
CA ARG A 12 1.84 -9.48 -15.48
C ARG A 12 2.71 -9.96 -16.63
N PHE A 13 2.83 -9.16 -17.68
CA PHE A 13 3.66 -9.41 -18.85
C PHE A 13 4.34 -8.10 -19.25
N THR A 14 5.38 -8.18 -20.06
CA THR A 14 6.10 -7.02 -20.59
C THR A 14 5.62 -6.69 -22.00
N ASP A 15 5.59 -5.40 -22.31
CA ASP A 15 5.33 -4.90 -23.65
C ASP A 15 6.62 -4.27 -24.23
N PRO A 16 7.00 -4.57 -25.48
CA PRO A 16 8.17 -3.96 -26.14
C PRO A 16 8.12 -2.42 -26.16
N SER A 17 6.94 -1.81 -26.12
CA SER A 17 6.80 -0.34 -26.06
C SER A 17 7.28 0.29 -24.74
N TRP A 18 7.55 -0.52 -23.71
CA TRP A 18 7.94 -0.02 -22.38
C TRP A 18 9.45 0.15 -22.19
N THR A 19 10.26 0.03 -23.24
CA THR A 19 11.73 0.25 -23.19
C THR A 19 12.15 1.51 -22.41
N PRO A 20 11.49 2.69 -22.56
CA PRO A 20 11.84 3.88 -21.80
C PRO A 20 11.55 3.79 -20.29
N VAL A 21 10.66 2.88 -19.88
CA VAL A 21 10.33 2.62 -18.47
C VAL A 21 11.38 1.69 -17.86
N PHE A 22 11.78 0.65 -18.60
CA PHE A 22 12.81 -0.29 -18.15
C PHE A 22 14.15 0.38 -17.87
N SER A 23 14.55 1.35 -18.70
CA SER A 23 15.81 2.09 -18.48
C SER A 23 15.85 2.91 -17.19
N ARG A 24 14.68 3.16 -16.58
CA ARG A 24 14.53 3.92 -15.34
C ARG A 24 14.27 3.01 -14.14
N ALA A 25 14.02 1.72 -14.37
CA ALA A 25 13.64 0.77 -13.33
C ALA A 25 14.89 0.26 -12.60
N ALA A 26 14.85 0.21 -11.27
CA ALA A 26 15.88 -0.46 -10.47
C ALA A 26 15.72 -1.99 -10.45
N GLY A 27 14.57 -2.50 -10.89
CA GLY A 27 14.29 -3.93 -10.93
C GLY A 27 13.00 -4.25 -11.67
N LEU A 28 12.85 -5.51 -12.08
CA LEU A 28 11.70 -6.02 -12.82
C LEU A 28 11.13 -7.27 -12.16
N ILE A 29 9.81 -7.30 -11.97
CA ILE A 29 9.07 -8.47 -11.50
C ILE A 29 7.94 -8.76 -12.50
N THR A 30 7.89 -9.99 -13.03
CA THR A 30 6.79 -10.41 -13.93
C THR A 30 6.06 -11.66 -13.46
N GLU A 31 4.74 -11.68 -13.61
CA GLU A 31 3.94 -12.88 -13.32
C GLU A 31 4.13 -13.98 -14.37
N VAL A 32 4.28 -13.58 -15.63
CA VAL A 32 4.43 -14.47 -16.77
C VAL A 32 5.84 -14.36 -17.34
N GLY A 33 6.39 -15.51 -17.71
CA GLY A 33 7.68 -15.62 -18.37
C GLY A 33 8.63 -16.55 -17.62
N GLY A 34 9.58 -17.12 -18.36
CA GLY A 34 10.71 -17.85 -17.79
C GLY A 34 12.03 -17.12 -18.03
N HIS A 35 13.14 -17.75 -17.63
CA HIS A 35 14.50 -17.22 -17.77
C HIS A 35 14.90 -16.82 -19.21
N LEU A 36 14.23 -17.37 -20.23
CA LEU A 36 14.44 -17.08 -21.65
C LEU A 36 13.33 -16.20 -22.26
N SER A 37 12.45 -15.64 -21.43
CA SER A 37 11.38 -14.76 -21.91
C SER A 37 11.94 -13.42 -22.37
N HIS A 38 11.16 -12.72 -23.21
CA HIS A 38 11.45 -11.36 -23.65
C HIS A 38 11.77 -10.41 -22.48
N ALA A 39 11.02 -10.52 -21.38
CA ALA A 39 11.26 -9.76 -20.15
C ALA A 39 12.66 -10.02 -19.56
N ALA A 40 13.06 -11.29 -19.47
CA ALA A 40 14.33 -11.68 -18.91
C ALA A 40 15.52 -11.30 -19.81
N ILE A 41 15.35 -11.37 -21.14
CA ILE A 41 16.36 -10.94 -22.10
C ILE A 41 16.57 -9.44 -22.00
N LEU A 42 15.50 -8.64 -22.08
CA LEU A 42 15.58 -7.18 -21.98
C LEU A 42 16.19 -6.70 -20.66
N ALA A 43 15.82 -7.33 -19.54
CA ALA A 43 16.38 -6.99 -18.24
C ALA A 43 17.91 -7.16 -18.21
N ARG A 44 18.42 -8.24 -18.82
CA ARG A 44 19.88 -8.47 -18.93
C ARG A 44 20.56 -7.48 -19.87
N GLU A 45 19.91 -7.12 -20.97
CA GLU A 45 20.44 -6.12 -21.92
C GLU A 45 20.55 -4.72 -21.29
N LEU A 46 19.65 -4.41 -20.36
CA LEU A 46 19.58 -3.12 -19.68
C LEU A 46 20.26 -3.12 -18.30
N ASP A 47 20.92 -4.23 -17.93
CA ASP A 47 21.58 -4.43 -16.62
C ASP A 47 20.64 -4.20 -15.41
N VAL A 48 19.37 -4.60 -15.57
CA VAL A 48 18.33 -4.48 -14.54
C VAL A 48 18.09 -5.87 -13.91
N PRO A 49 18.11 -5.99 -12.58
CA PRO A 49 17.77 -7.26 -11.92
C PRO A 49 16.31 -7.63 -12.18
N ALA A 50 16.05 -8.90 -12.53
CA ALA A 50 14.71 -9.37 -12.85
C ALA A 50 14.37 -10.69 -12.19
N ILE A 51 13.13 -10.78 -11.70
CA ILE A 51 12.51 -12.03 -11.23
C ILE A 51 11.25 -12.24 -12.06
N VAL A 52 11.20 -13.36 -12.78
CA VAL A 52 10.14 -13.65 -13.75
C VAL A 52 9.40 -14.93 -13.37
N GLY A 53 8.12 -15.01 -13.73
CA GLY A 53 7.29 -16.17 -13.40
C GLY A 53 6.75 -16.17 -11.97
N VAL A 54 6.57 -14.98 -11.39
CA VAL A 54 6.09 -14.80 -10.02
C VAL A 54 4.57 -14.72 -10.02
N GLU A 55 3.91 -15.86 -9.92
CA GLU A 55 2.45 -15.91 -9.94
C GLU A 55 1.83 -15.03 -8.83
N GLY A 56 0.89 -14.16 -9.20
CA GLY A 56 0.18 -13.27 -8.27
C GLY A 56 0.95 -12.01 -7.86
N ALA A 57 2.14 -11.74 -8.40
CA ALA A 57 2.94 -10.57 -8.04
C ALA A 57 2.18 -9.24 -8.12
N THR A 58 1.36 -9.03 -9.16
CA THR A 58 0.62 -7.75 -9.31
C THR A 58 -0.55 -7.61 -8.33
N SER A 59 -0.98 -8.72 -7.73
CA SER A 59 -2.04 -8.73 -6.71
C SER A 59 -1.48 -8.55 -5.30
N SER A 60 -0.26 -9.03 -5.08
CA SER A 60 0.42 -9.00 -3.78
C SER A 60 1.24 -7.72 -3.55
N ILE A 61 1.79 -7.13 -4.61
CA ILE A 61 2.63 -5.92 -4.55
C ILE A 61 1.85 -4.75 -5.12
N ARG A 62 1.76 -3.65 -4.36
CA ARG A 62 1.06 -2.44 -4.77
C ARG A 62 2.06 -1.32 -5.05
N THR A 63 1.64 -0.36 -5.88
CA THR A 63 2.43 0.83 -6.16
C THR A 63 2.81 1.55 -4.86
N GLY A 64 4.11 1.82 -4.74
CA GLY A 64 4.72 2.48 -3.58
C GLY A 64 5.20 1.51 -2.48
N ASP A 65 4.90 0.21 -2.58
CA ASP A 65 5.41 -0.77 -1.63
C ASP A 65 6.94 -0.83 -1.73
N LEU A 66 7.61 -0.90 -0.58
CA LEU A 66 9.05 -1.11 -0.53
C LEU A 66 9.30 -2.61 -0.57
N VAL A 67 9.85 -3.07 -1.69
CA VAL A 67 10.12 -4.47 -1.97
C VAL A 67 11.62 -4.68 -2.09
N ARG A 68 12.11 -5.81 -1.56
CA ARG A 68 13.48 -6.30 -1.76
C ARG A 68 13.44 -7.51 -2.69
N MET A 69 14.29 -7.46 -3.71
CA MET A 69 14.55 -8.58 -4.60
C MET A 69 15.81 -9.30 -4.11
N ASN A 70 15.70 -10.59 -3.85
CA ASN A 70 16.79 -11.42 -3.36
C ASN A 70 17.51 -12.13 -4.51
N GLN A 71 18.78 -12.46 -4.30
CA GLN A 71 19.62 -13.12 -5.30
C GLN A 71 19.16 -14.55 -5.65
N ASP A 72 18.39 -15.19 -4.77
CA ASP A 72 17.80 -16.51 -4.96
C ASP A 72 16.50 -16.49 -5.77
N GLY A 73 16.05 -15.31 -6.23
CA GLY A 73 14.77 -15.12 -6.91
C GLY A 73 13.60 -14.90 -5.96
N GLY A 74 13.84 -14.77 -4.66
CA GLY A 74 12.83 -14.40 -3.68
C GLY A 74 12.44 -12.93 -3.73
N ILE A 75 11.20 -12.63 -3.35
CA ILE A 75 10.70 -11.26 -3.19
C ILE A 75 10.21 -11.08 -1.76
N GLU A 76 10.75 -10.08 -1.07
CA GLU A 76 10.38 -9.73 0.30
C GLU A 76 9.72 -8.37 0.34
N LEU A 77 8.52 -8.28 0.94
CA LEU A 77 7.86 -7.01 1.23
C LEU A 77 8.46 -6.39 2.50
N VAL A 78 9.33 -5.40 2.34
CA VAL A 78 10.07 -4.76 3.44
C VAL A 78 9.21 -3.72 4.17
N ALA A 79 8.42 -2.96 3.42
CA ALA A 79 7.40 -2.08 3.99
C ALA A 79 6.24 -1.94 3.00
N ASN A 80 5.02 -1.83 3.52
CA ASN A 80 3.90 -1.44 2.67
C ASN A 80 3.96 0.08 2.46
N TYR A 81 3.53 0.52 1.29
CA TYR A 81 3.32 1.94 1.05
C TYR A 81 2.28 2.51 2.02
N ASP A 82 2.70 3.41 2.90
CA ASP A 82 1.80 4.10 3.82
C ASP A 82 1.20 5.40 3.21
N GLY A 83 1.05 5.45 1.89
CA GLY A 83 0.35 6.55 1.20
C GLY A 83 1.09 7.88 1.26
N GLY A 84 2.38 7.89 0.91
CA GLY A 84 3.16 9.12 0.77
C GLY A 84 2.92 9.85 -0.55
N ASP A 85 1.88 10.68 -0.61
CA ASP A 85 1.75 11.79 -1.57
C ASP A 85 1.02 11.53 -2.91
N ALA A 86 -0.13 10.87 -2.87
CA ALA A 86 -1.17 11.03 -3.89
C ALA A 86 -2.51 11.28 -3.19
N ALA A 87 -3.30 12.21 -3.72
CA ALA A 87 -4.55 12.73 -3.18
C ALA A 87 -5.60 11.64 -2.89
N GLN A 88 -5.48 10.95 -1.76
CA GLN A 88 -6.56 10.15 -1.19
C GLN A 88 -7.50 11.08 -0.41
N PRO A 89 -8.81 10.79 -0.38
CA PRO A 89 -9.78 11.56 0.39
C PRO A 89 -9.33 11.59 1.85
N ARG A 90 -8.91 12.78 2.31
CA ARG A 90 -8.56 13.01 3.72
C ARG A 90 -9.85 13.18 4.49
N LEU A 91 -10.47 12.07 4.84
CA LEU A 91 -11.66 12.11 5.67
C LEU A 91 -11.25 12.50 7.09
N ARG A 92 -11.93 13.52 7.62
CA ARG A 92 -11.86 13.80 9.05
C ARG A 92 -12.45 12.61 9.80
N ALA A 93 -11.84 12.28 10.91
CA ALA A 93 -12.32 11.25 11.81
C ALA A 93 -12.08 11.66 13.25
N SER A 94 -13.01 11.29 14.10
CA SER A 94 -12.88 11.38 15.54
C SER A 94 -12.48 10.02 16.08
N LEU A 95 -11.30 9.91 16.68
CA LEU A 95 -10.88 8.73 17.42
C LEU A 95 -11.35 8.89 18.86
N ARG A 96 -12.31 8.09 19.28
CA ARG A 96 -12.72 8.02 20.68
C ARG A 96 -11.86 7.01 21.42
N ARG A 97 -11.16 7.50 22.44
CA ARG A 97 -10.35 6.72 23.36
C ARG A 97 -10.91 6.93 24.76
N GLN A 98 -11.55 5.90 25.33
CA GLN A 98 -12.18 6.00 26.66
C GLN A 98 -13.09 7.25 26.72
N ASP A 99 -12.68 8.30 27.44
CA ASP A 99 -13.41 9.57 27.61
C ASP A 99 -12.83 10.75 26.79
N GLU A 100 -11.84 10.49 25.93
CA GLU A 100 -11.21 11.51 25.10
C GLU A 100 -11.58 11.34 23.62
N ILE A 101 -11.87 12.46 22.97
CA ILE A 101 -12.09 12.53 21.52
C ILE A 101 -10.86 13.19 20.90
N LEU A 102 -10.21 12.46 19.99
CA LEU A 102 -9.04 12.93 19.26
C LEU A 102 -9.42 13.20 17.82
N GLU A 103 -9.07 14.39 17.33
CA GLU A 103 -9.16 14.66 15.90
C GLU A 103 -8.05 13.88 15.17
N ALA A 104 -8.45 13.23 14.09
CA ALA A 104 -7.56 12.53 13.20
C ALA A 104 -7.99 12.71 11.74
N MET A 105 -7.06 12.51 10.83
CA MET A 105 -7.36 12.32 9.42
C MET A 105 -7.16 10.86 9.06
N VAL A 106 -8.16 10.26 8.43
CA VAL A 106 -8.00 8.98 7.76
C VAL A 106 -7.26 9.23 6.46
N VAL A 107 -6.09 8.62 6.33
CA VAL A 107 -5.21 8.76 5.17
C VAL A 107 -5.48 7.64 4.16
N ASN A 108 -5.84 6.45 4.66
CA ASN A 108 -6.16 5.28 3.86
C ASN A 108 -7.16 4.42 4.66
N ILE A 109 -8.13 3.83 3.97
CA ILE A 109 -9.11 2.93 4.56
C ILE A 109 -9.26 1.70 3.67
N SER A 110 -9.35 0.54 4.33
CA SER A 110 -9.57 -0.76 3.69
C SER A 110 -10.68 -1.48 4.44
N ARG A 111 -11.12 -2.63 3.92
CA ARG A 111 -12.11 -3.47 4.62
C ARG A 111 -11.69 -3.83 6.05
N ASN A 112 -10.41 -4.01 6.31
CA ASN A 112 -9.92 -4.61 7.56
C ASN A 112 -9.17 -3.64 8.47
N GLY A 113 -9.05 -2.38 8.07
CA GLY A 113 -8.27 -1.40 8.83
C GLY A 113 -8.10 -0.09 8.08
N ALA A 114 -7.49 0.87 8.76
CA ALA A 114 -7.21 2.20 8.24
C ALA A 114 -5.85 2.70 8.73
N THR A 115 -5.31 3.67 8.01
CA THR A 115 -4.19 4.47 8.49
C THR A 115 -4.72 5.84 8.89
N VAL A 116 -4.40 6.26 10.11
CA VAL A 116 -4.82 7.55 10.66
C VAL A 116 -3.62 8.43 10.96
N SER A 117 -3.79 9.73 10.76
CA SER A 117 -2.85 10.77 11.14
C SER A 117 -3.47 11.62 12.25
N THR A 118 -2.80 11.74 13.39
CA THR A 118 -3.24 12.55 14.53
C THR A 118 -2.02 13.20 15.19
N ASP A 119 -2.21 14.36 15.80
CA ASP A 119 -1.18 15.07 16.58
C ASP A 119 -0.94 14.42 17.96
N ARG A 120 -1.81 13.48 18.35
CA ARG A 120 -1.74 12.78 19.63
C ARG A 120 -1.05 11.43 19.51
N ASN A 121 -0.41 11.02 20.60
CA ASN A 121 0.25 9.72 20.64
C ASN A 121 -0.75 8.60 20.92
N LEU A 122 -0.70 7.57 20.07
CA LEU A 122 -1.44 6.32 20.23
C LEU A 122 -0.46 5.18 20.53
N VAL A 123 -0.88 4.19 21.31
CA VAL A 123 -0.05 3.07 21.73
C VAL A 123 -0.47 1.80 20.97
N PRO A 124 0.47 1.02 20.41
CA PRO A 124 0.13 -0.29 19.84
C PRO A 124 -0.61 -1.18 20.85
N GLY A 125 -1.64 -1.88 20.39
CA GLY A 125 -2.55 -2.68 21.22
C GLY A 125 -3.75 -1.92 21.79
N GLN A 126 -3.75 -0.59 21.70
CA GLN A 126 -4.80 0.27 22.22
C GLN A 126 -6.09 0.14 21.42
N ASP A 127 -7.21 0.00 22.14
CA ASP A 127 -8.55 0.01 21.56
C ASP A 127 -9.06 1.43 21.39
N LEU A 128 -9.64 1.68 20.23
CA LEU A 128 -10.17 2.96 19.79
C LEU A 128 -11.51 2.73 19.10
N LYS A 129 -12.36 3.74 19.11
CA LYS A 129 -13.49 3.81 18.19
C LYS A 129 -13.25 4.90 17.17
N VAL A 130 -13.27 4.54 15.90
CA VAL A 130 -13.10 5.47 14.79
C VAL A 130 -14.48 5.91 14.33
N VAL A 131 -14.77 7.20 14.39
CA VAL A 131 -15.99 7.81 13.85
C VAL A 131 -15.59 8.65 12.65
N LEU A 132 -16.07 8.28 11.46
CA LEU A 132 -15.84 9.05 10.23
C LEU A 132 -16.86 10.21 10.18
N ASP A 133 -16.38 11.43 9.91
CA ASP A 133 -17.10 12.69 10.19
C ASP A 133 -18.34 12.94 9.30
N GLU A 134 -18.72 11.98 8.44
CA GLU A 134 -19.86 12.12 7.52
C GLU A 134 -20.85 10.95 7.57
N SER A 135 -20.55 9.84 8.25
CA SER A 135 -21.37 8.62 8.17
C SER A 135 -21.98 8.15 9.48
N GLU A 136 -21.84 8.90 10.60
CA GLU A 136 -22.16 8.47 11.99
C GLU A 136 -21.64 7.06 12.34
N THR A 137 -20.78 6.49 11.50
CA THR A 137 -20.43 5.08 11.54
C THR A 137 -19.28 4.91 12.51
N GLU A 138 -19.58 4.27 13.63
CA GLU A 138 -18.60 3.97 14.67
C GLU A 138 -17.97 2.59 14.41
N ILE A 139 -16.66 2.58 14.15
CA ILE A 139 -15.89 1.37 13.85
C ILE A 139 -14.97 1.09 15.04
N GLN A 140 -15.10 -0.08 15.65
CA GLN A 140 -14.14 -0.54 16.65
C GLN A 140 -12.84 -0.94 15.97
N ALA A 141 -11.73 -0.39 16.47
CA ALA A 141 -10.42 -0.61 15.90
C ALA A 141 -9.34 -0.71 16.97
N LYS A 142 -8.31 -1.51 16.70
CA LYS A 142 -7.12 -1.61 17.53
C LYS A 142 -5.92 -1.01 16.81
N VAL A 143 -5.13 -0.22 17.52
CA VAL A 143 -3.84 0.27 17.02
C VAL A 143 -2.90 -0.91 16.84
N VAL A 144 -2.44 -1.16 15.62
CA VAL A 144 -1.52 -2.26 15.31
C VAL A 144 -0.08 -1.81 15.47
N SER A 145 0.26 -0.66 14.89
CA SER A 145 1.63 -0.16 14.87
C SER A 145 1.66 1.34 14.62
N ARG A 146 2.74 1.97 15.08
CA ARG A 146 3.10 3.34 14.72
C ARG A 146 3.95 3.28 13.45
N ARG A 147 3.47 3.89 12.38
CA ARG A 147 4.15 3.91 11.07
C ARG A 147 5.17 5.05 10.98
N ALA A 148 4.80 6.21 11.52
CA ALA A 148 5.66 7.39 11.61
C ALA A 148 5.20 8.25 12.80
N PRO A 149 5.93 9.32 13.18
CA PRO A 149 5.41 10.31 14.12
C PRO A 149 4.04 10.84 13.66
N GLY A 150 3.03 10.70 14.53
CA GLY A 150 1.65 11.10 14.24
C GLY A 150 0.87 10.19 13.28
N ARG A 151 1.46 9.09 12.76
CA ARG A 151 0.76 8.13 11.87
C ARG A 151 0.68 6.74 12.47
N TYR A 152 -0.52 6.18 12.47
CA TYR A 152 -0.84 4.92 13.11
C TYR A 152 -1.68 4.02 12.19
N SER A 153 -1.35 2.73 12.16
CA SER A 153 -2.16 1.72 11.51
C SER A 153 -3.16 1.16 12.49
N LEU A 154 -4.43 1.13 12.09
CA LEU A 154 -5.54 0.58 12.83
C LEU A 154 -6.04 -0.68 12.13
N ARG A 155 -6.42 -1.69 12.91
CA ARG A 155 -7.14 -2.87 12.45
C ARG A 155 -8.56 -2.81 12.97
N PHE A 156 -9.53 -3.03 12.09
CA PHE A 156 -10.93 -3.05 12.48
C PHE A 156 -11.29 -4.42 13.06
N ASP A 157 -12.08 -4.42 14.13
CA ASP A 157 -12.56 -5.66 14.76
C ASP A 157 -13.59 -6.36 13.89
N LYS A 158 -14.36 -5.59 13.12
CA LYS A 158 -15.28 -6.08 12.10
C LYS A 158 -14.94 -5.44 10.76
N PRO A 159 -14.93 -6.21 9.65
CA PRO A 159 -14.71 -5.64 8.34
C PRO A 159 -15.78 -4.60 8.01
N LEU A 160 -15.39 -3.53 7.32
CA LEU A 160 -16.35 -2.62 6.71
C LEU A 160 -17.22 -3.38 5.71
N GLY A 161 -18.54 -3.23 5.82
CA GLY A 161 -19.49 -3.81 4.88
C GLY A 161 -19.32 -3.21 3.48
N LYS A 162 -19.74 -3.95 2.43
CA LYS A 162 -19.63 -3.50 1.02
C LYS A 162 -20.13 -2.06 0.80
N LYS A 163 -21.19 -1.67 1.51
CA LYS A 163 -21.81 -0.36 1.46
C LYS A 163 -20.89 0.80 1.88
N GLY A 164 -19.81 0.53 2.60
CA GLY A 164 -18.87 1.54 3.10
C GLY A 164 -17.55 1.64 2.34
N LEU A 165 -17.28 0.82 1.31
CA LEU A 165 -16.21 1.11 0.34
C LEU A 165 -16.74 1.71 -0.94
N ASP A 166 -17.98 1.34 -1.32
CA ASP A 166 -18.68 1.84 -2.51
C ASP A 166 -19.51 3.11 -2.20
N ASP A 167 -19.32 3.69 -1.01
CA ASP A 167 -19.95 4.96 -0.64
C ASP A 167 -19.29 6.09 -1.45
N PRO A 168 -20.04 6.93 -2.18
CA PRO A 168 -19.49 8.06 -2.93
C PRO A 168 -18.72 9.07 -2.05
N LEU A 169 -18.81 8.97 -0.71
CA LEU A 169 -17.99 9.74 0.23
C LEU A 169 -16.53 9.22 0.36
N LEU A 170 -16.22 8.06 -0.23
CA LEU A 170 -14.93 7.36 -0.14
C LEU A 170 -14.28 7.07 -1.51
N SER A 171 -14.94 7.43 -2.60
CA SER A 171 -14.51 7.19 -3.98
C SER A 171 -13.86 8.40 -4.63
#